data_AF-A0ABD1D953-F1
#
_entry.id   AF-A0ABD1D953-F1
#
_cell.length_a   1.000
_cell.length_b   1.000
_cell.length_c   1.000
_cell.angle_alpha   90.00
_cell.angle_beta   90.00
_cell.angle_gamma   90.00
#
_symmetry.space_group_name_H-M   'P 1'
#
loop_
_entity.id
_entity.type
_entity.pdbx_description
1 polymer ?
#
loop_
_entity_poly.entity_id
_entity_poly.type
_entity_poly.pdbx_seq_one_letter_code
_entity_poly.pdbx_strand_id
1 'polypeptide(L)'
;MEEKMDNLQFSFMELFVHVKELGELFTNNQRTIEQNQLETNHLMNVLEDRLAANVSLITSYSKNWMAYRNGFGDVGGEFWLGLEKIYQLTKEGTWELIVEMKDFLDNYKYARYSEFALGNEREKYALSELGTYSGTAGDYLEYHKGMKFTTSDNDNDVDDGDNCAEIYNGAWWFKDCYRSHLNGQHSDSDDTAAIKWPNSESGLKFARMMIRKV
;
A
#
# COMPACT_ATOMS: atom_id res chain seq x y z
N MET A 1 -74.14 -15.76 42.78
CA MET A 1 -72.83 -15.60 43.47
C MET A 1 -71.73 -16.26 42.65
N GLU A 2 -71.99 -17.42 42.03
CA GLU A 2 -71.13 -18.07 41.02
C GLU A 2 -70.72 -17.17 39.85
N GLU A 3 -71.65 -16.46 39.21
CA GLU A 3 -71.38 -15.65 38.01
C GLU A 3 -70.39 -14.49 38.22
N LYS A 4 -70.27 -13.98 39.45
CA LYS A 4 -69.24 -12.97 39.80
C LYS A 4 -67.86 -13.58 39.96
N MET A 5 -67.80 -14.84 40.41
CA MET A 5 -66.54 -15.55 40.65
C MET A 5 -65.92 -16.02 39.32
N ASP A 6 -66.74 -16.44 38.37
CA ASP A 6 -66.31 -16.81 37.01
C ASP A 6 -65.76 -15.60 36.23
N ASN A 7 -66.42 -14.43 36.31
CA ASN A 7 -65.93 -13.20 35.69
C ASN A 7 -64.61 -12.70 36.30
N LEU A 8 -64.44 -12.85 37.62
CA LEU A 8 -63.17 -12.56 38.28
C LEU A 8 -62.08 -13.53 37.81
N GLN A 9 -62.36 -14.83 37.77
CA GLN A 9 -61.41 -15.84 37.30
C GLN A 9 -61.01 -15.65 35.83
N PHE A 10 -61.96 -15.26 34.97
CA PHE A 10 -61.69 -14.94 33.57
C PHE A 10 -60.78 -13.70 33.42
N SER A 11 -61.06 -12.63 34.17
CA SER A 11 -60.23 -11.41 34.19
C SER A 11 -58.81 -11.66 34.72
N PHE A 12 -58.65 -12.51 35.73
CA PHE A 12 -57.31 -12.91 36.22
C PHE A 12 -56.55 -13.72 35.18
N MET A 13 -57.23 -14.61 34.44
CA MET A 13 -56.60 -15.41 33.40
C MET A 13 -56.14 -14.55 32.22
N GLU A 14 -56.94 -13.58 31.79
CA GLU A 14 -56.54 -12.61 30.75
C GLU A 14 -55.35 -11.75 31.18
N LEU A 15 -55.33 -11.29 32.45
CA LEU A 15 -54.20 -10.54 33.00
C LEU A 15 -52.92 -11.38 33.02
N PHE A 16 -53.02 -12.67 33.37
CA PHE A 16 -51.88 -13.58 33.38
C PHE A 16 -51.33 -13.85 31.98
N VAL A 17 -52.20 -13.98 30.97
CA VAL A 17 -51.80 -14.10 29.56
C VAL A 17 -51.02 -12.86 29.12
N HIS A 18 -51.52 -11.65 29.39
CA HIS A 18 -50.83 -10.41 29.03
C HIS A 18 -49.48 -10.25 29.74
N VAL A 19 -49.38 -10.62 31.02
CA VAL A 19 -48.10 -10.59 31.75
C VAL A 19 -47.08 -11.57 31.15
N LYS A 20 -47.53 -12.74 30.69
CA LYS A 20 -46.67 -13.73 30.02
C LYS A 20 -46.17 -13.23 28.66
N GLU A 21 -47.07 -12.66 27.85
CA GLU A 21 -46.71 -12.07 26.55
C GLU A 21 -45.71 -10.92 26.70
N LEU A 22 -45.89 -10.06 27.71
CA LEU A 22 -44.93 -8.99 28.02
C LEU A 22 -43.57 -9.55 28.47
N GLY A 23 -43.54 -10.65 29.22
CA GLY A 23 -42.30 -11.35 29.59
C GLY A 23 -41.56 -11.94 28.37
N GLU A 24 -42.31 -12.50 27.42
CA GLU A 24 -41.74 -13.01 26.16
C GLU A 24 -41.22 -11.88 25.27
N LEU A 25 -41.94 -10.76 25.16
CA LEU A 25 -41.48 -9.57 24.44
C LEU A 25 -40.22 -8.97 25.06
N PHE A 26 -40.15 -8.90 26.40
CA PHE A 26 -38.97 -8.40 27.10
C PHE A 26 -37.75 -9.31 26.87
N THR A 27 -37.94 -10.63 26.96
CA THR A 27 -36.84 -11.59 26.72
C THR A 27 -36.37 -11.60 25.26
N ASN A 28 -37.28 -11.46 24.29
CA ASN A 28 -36.92 -11.34 22.89
C ASN A 28 -36.16 -10.04 22.60
N ASN A 29 -36.62 -8.90 23.13
CA ASN A 29 -35.89 -7.64 23.00
C ASN A 29 -34.49 -7.71 23.61
N GLN A 30 -34.34 -8.34 24.78
CA GLN A 30 -33.04 -8.53 25.41
C GLN A 30 -32.09 -9.37 24.54
N ARG A 31 -32.58 -10.48 23.95
CA ARG A 31 -31.77 -11.29 23.00
C ARG A 31 -31.36 -10.50 21.76
N THR A 32 -32.26 -9.68 21.21
CA THR A 32 -31.95 -8.83 20.05
C THR A 32 -30.86 -7.79 20.40
N ILE A 33 -30.92 -7.20 21.59
CA ILE A 33 -29.87 -6.28 22.07
C ILE A 33 -28.52 -6.99 22.19
N GLU A 34 -28.51 -8.18 22.80
CA GLU A 34 -27.28 -8.98 22.94
C GLU A 34 -26.69 -9.40 21.58
N GLN A 35 -27.53 -9.78 20.62
CA GLN A 35 -27.10 -10.09 19.25
C GLN A 35 -26.53 -8.87 18.54
N ASN A 36 -27.22 -7.73 18.60
CA ASN A 36 -26.74 -6.48 18.00
C ASN A 36 -25.42 -6.03 18.62
N GLN A 37 -25.25 -6.23 19.94
CA GLN A 37 -24.00 -5.90 20.63
C GLN A 37 -22.87 -6.87 20.27
N LEU A 38 -23.17 -8.16 20.08
CA LEU A 38 -22.20 -9.14 19.60
C LEU A 38 -21.75 -8.84 18.15
N GLU A 39 -22.68 -8.49 17.27
CA GLU A 39 -22.38 -8.07 15.89
C GLU A 39 -21.57 -6.78 15.87
N THR A 40 -21.91 -5.79 16.71
CA THR A 40 -21.15 -4.54 16.83
C THR A 40 -19.75 -4.82 17.34
N ASN A 41 -19.58 -5.67 18.36
CA ASN A 41 -18.27 -6.07 18.85
C ASN A 41 -17.46 -6.84 17.80
N HIS A 42 -18.10 -7.71 17.02
CA HIS A 42 -17.44 -8.40 15.92
C HIS A 42 -16.99 -7.43 14.82
N LEU A 43 -17.84 -6.48 14.43
CA LEU A 43 -17.50 -5.43 13.47
C LEU A 43 -16.38 -4.52 13.99
N MET A 44 -16.40 -4.15 15.28
CA MET A 44 -15.34 -3.38 15.93
C MET A 44 -14.03 -4.16 15.95
N ASN A 45 -14.03 -5.47 16.26
CA ASN A 45 -12.84 -6.30 16.20
C ASN A 45 -12.31 -6.43 14.76
N VAL A 46 -13.17 -6.57 13.76
CA VAL A 46 -12.75 -6.59 12.34
C VAL A 46 -12.18 -5.23 11.92
N LEU A 47 -12.73 -4.12 12.42
CA LEU A 47 -12.20 -2.78 12.18
C LEU A 47 -10.86 -2.57 12.91
N GLU A 48 -10.73 -3.05 14.15
CA GLU A 48 -9.48 -3.04 14.91
C GLU A 48 -8.40 -3.91 14.27
N ASP A 49 -8.73 -5.11 13.79
CA ASP A 49 -7.80 -5.97 13.03
C ASP A 49 -7.37 -5.30 11.71
N ARG A 50 -8.30 -4.64 11.02
CA ARG A 50 -7.99 -3.85 9.81
C ARG A 50 -7.16 -2.60 10.12
N LEU A 51 -7.44 -1.92 11.24
CA LEU A 51 -6.66 -0.79 11.74
C LEU A 51 -5.28 -1.25 12.18
N ALA A 52 -5.13 -2.39 12.86
CA ALA A 52 -3.86 -2.98 13.25
C ALA A 52 -3.05 -3.42 12.03
N ALA A 53 -3.69 -3.98 11.00
CA ALA A 53 -3.05 -4.25 9.71
C ALA A 53 -2.61 -2.94 9.01
N ASN A 54 -3.40 -1.86 9.09
CA ASN A 54 -3.04 -0.55 8.55
C ASN A 54 -1.97 0.18 9.38
N VAL A 55 -1.94 0.00 10.70
CA VAL A 55 -0.93 0.55 11.61
C VAL A 55 0.41 -0.21 11.46
N SER A 56 0.35 -1.51 11.16
CA SER A 56 1.52 -2.31 10.72
C SER A 56 2.02 -1.91 9.33
N LEU A 57 1.14 -1.47 8.42
CA LEU A 57 1.53 -0.95 7.11
C LEU A 57 2.22 0.42 7.16
N ILE A 58 1.94 1.25 8.18
CA ILE A 58 2.54 2.58 8.37
C ILE A 58 3.92 2.50 9.06
N THR A 59 4.29 1.36 9.64
CA THR A 59 5.49 1.23 10.50
C THR A 59 6.64 0.41 9.93
N SER A 60 6.56 -0.13 8.71
CA SER A 60 7.71 -0.75 8.03
C SER A 60 8.27 0.20 6.96
N TYR A 61 9.16 1.12 7.33
CA TYR A 61 9.83 2.03 6.39
C TYR A 61 10.68 1.30 5.33
N SER A 62 10.94 0.00 5.50
CA SER A 62 11.37 -0.88 4.41
C SER A 62 10.30 -1.90 4.09
N LYS A 63 9.68 -1.78 2.91
CA LYS A 63 8.83 -2.83 2.34
C LYS A 63 9.73 -3.96 1.84
N ASN A 64 9.37 -5.19 2.16
CA ASN A 64 10.15 -6.37 1.81
C ASN A 64 9.99 -6.75 0.32
N TRP A 65 10.78 -7.74 -0.14
CA TRP A 65 10.76 -8.25 -1.52
C TRP A 65 9.34 -8.59 -1.98
N MET A 66 8.59 -9.30 -1.12
CA MET A 66 7.24 -9.76 -1.46
C MET A 66 6.27 -8.61 -1.68
N ALA A 67 6.39 -7.52 -0.91
CA ALA A 67 5.60 -6.31 -1.09
C ALA A 67 5.93 -5.62 -2.42
N TYR A 68 7.21 -5.40 -2.74
CA TYR A 68 7.59 -4.81 -4.03
C TYR A 68 7.25 -5.70 -5.24
N ARG A 69 7.32 -7.02 -5.07
CA ARG A 69 6.89 -8.00 -6.06
C ARG A 69 5.41 -7.86 -6.39
N ASN A 70 4.55 -7.84 -5.36
CA ASN A 70 3.09 -7.91 -5.52
C ASN A 70 2.42 -6.54 -5.73
N GLY A 71 3.06 -5.48 -5.25
CA GLY A 71 2.51 -4.13 -5.19
C GLY A 71 1.84 -3.82 -3.85
N PHE A 72 1.73 -2.53 -3.54
CA PHE A 72 1.14 -2.01 -2.30
C PHE A 72 0.66 -0.56 -2.49
N GLY A 73 -0.12 -0.05 -1.54
CA GLY A 73 -0.68 1.30 -1.58
C GLY A 73 -2.02 1.38 -2.34
N ASP A 74 -2.47 2.60 -2.61
CA ASP A 74 -3.77 2.89 -3.24
C ASP A 74 -3.58 3.81 -4.46
N VAL A 75 -4.29 3.53 -5.55
CA VAL A 75 -4.16 4.28 -6.82
C VAL A 75 -4.62 5.74 -6.66
N GLY A 76 -5.45 6.05 -5.67
CA GLY A 76 -5.84 7.41 -5.29
C GLY A 76 -4.80 8.16 -4.44
N GLY A 77 -3.67 7.51 -4.09
CA GLY A 77 -2.60 8.07 -3.27
C GLY A 77 -1.22 7.54 -3.67
N GLU A 78 -0.39 7.25 -2.68
CA GLU A 78 0.92 6.64 -2.89
C GLU A 78 0.79 5.13 -3.10
N PHE A 79 1.37 4.63 -4.19
CA PHE A 79 1.34 3.21 -4.49
C PHE A 79 2.56 2.76 -5.31
N TRP A 80 2.84 1.47 -5.21
CA TRP A 80 3.73 0.74 -6.09
C TRP A 80 2.93 -0.34 -6.80
N LEU A 81 2.98 -0.35 -8.14
CA LEU A 81 2.15 -1.25 -8.96
C LEU A 81 2.43 -2.74 -8.70
N GLY A 82 3.70 -3.07 -8.41
CA GLY A 82 4.22 -4.42 -8.25
C GLY A 82 5.13 -4.81 -9.42
N LEU A 83 6.34 -5.29 -9.11
CA LEU A 83 7.35 -5.67 -10.09
C LEU A 83 6.84 -6.75 -11.06
N GLU A 84 6.11 -7.74 -10.56
CA GLU A 84 5.56 -8.80 -11.42
C GLU A 84 4.56 -8.23 -12.42
N LYS A 85 3.70 -7.30 -12.01
CA LYS A 85 2.75 -6.65 -12.93
C LYS A 85 3.47 -5.79 -13.96
N ILE A 86 4.49 -5.04 -13.55
CA ILE A 86 5.30 -4.23 -14.46
C ILE A 86 6.00 -5.14 -15.49
N TYR A 87 6.67 -6.20 -15.04
CA TYR A 87 7.26 -7.21 -15.93
C TYR A 87 6.26 -7.76 -16.94
N GLN A 88 5.08 -8.21 -16.48
CA GLN A 88 4.05 -8.77 -17.37
C GLN A 88 3.53 -7.75 -18.40
N LEU A 89 3.51 -6.46 -18.07
CA LEU A 89 3.14 -5.40 -19.01
C LEU A 89 4.25 -5.16 -20.03
N THR A 90 5.51 -5.10 -19.59
CA THR A 90 6.65 -4.67 -20.41
C THR A 90 7.37 -5.80 -21.13
N LYS A 91 7.07 -7.08 -20.84
CA LYS A 91 7.74 -8.23 -21.48
C LYS A 91 7.49 -8.36 -22.99
N GLU A 92 6.45 -7.69 -23.49
CA GLU A 92 6.05 -7.74 -24.90
C GLU A 92 5.73 -6.33 -25.43
N GLY A 93 6.26 -6.05 -26.63
CA GLY A 93 6.16 -4.74 -27.28
C GLY A 93 7.12 -3.71 -26.71
N THR A 94 7.06 -2.50 -27.27
CA THR A 94 7.88 -1.37 -26.83
C THR A 94 7.07 -0.49 -25.89
N TRP A 95 7.64 -0.23 -24.72
CA TRP A 95 7.04 0.63 -23.70
C TRP A 95 8.01 1.74 -23.37
N GLU A 96 7.54 2.97 -23.26
CA GLU A 96 8.34 4.06 -22.75
C GLU A 96 8.10 4.25 -21.25
N LEU A 97 9.11 4.79 -20.57
CA LEU A 97 9.02 5.27 -19.19
C LEU A 97 9.01 6.79 -19.18
N ILE A 98 8.11 7.36 -18.37
CA ILE A 98 8.06 8.78 -18.05
C ILE A 98 8.14 8.91 -16.53
N VAL A 99 9.16 9.62 -16.06
CA VAL A 99 9.35 9.99 -14.67
C VAL A 99 9.10 11.48 -14.54
N GLU A 100 8.21 11.87 -13.64
CA GLU A 100 7.97 13.27 -13.32
C GLU A 100 8.20 13.54 -11.85
N MET A 101 8.74 14.71 -11.53
CA MET A 101 9.15 15.05 -10.18
C MET A 101 8.99 16.53 -9.88
N LYS A 102 8.81 16.85 -8.59
CA LYS A 102 8.87 18.20 -8.06
C LYS A 102 9.68 18.24 -6.77
N ASP A 103 10.49 19.28 -6.60
CA ASP A 103 11.09 19.60 -5.30
C ASP A 103 10.09 20.35 -4.39
N PHE A 104 10.52 20.66 -3.17
CA PHE A 104 9.68 21.39 -2.21
C PHE A 104 9.48 22.87 -2.55
N LEU A 105 10.24 23.41 -3.51
CA LEU A 105 10.06 24.73 -4.11
C LEU A 105 9.11 24.69 -5.33
N ASP A 106 8.45 23.54 -5.58
CA ASP A 106 7.55 23.28 -6.69
C ASP A 106 8.20 23.38 -8.09
N ASN A 107 9.53 23.31 -8.19
CA ASN A 107 10.22 23.22 -9.47
C ASN A 107 9.96 21.84 -10.10
N TYR A 108 9.40 21.85 -11.30
CA TYR A 108 9.07 20.65 -12.04
C TYR A 108 10.21 20.20 -12.97
N LYS A 109 10.51 18.91 -12.96
CA LYS A 109 11.42 18.26 -13.92
C LYS A 109 10.81 16.94 -14.39
N TYR A 110 11.28 16.45 -15.53
CA TYR A 110 10.91 15.12 -16.03
C TYR A 110 12.07 14.42 -16.75
N ALA A 111 12.03 13.10 -16.75
CA ALA A 111 12.89 12.21 -17.52
C ALA A 111 12.00 11.24 -18.32
N ARG A 112 12.34 11.01 -19.58
CA ARG A 112 11.62 10.09 -20.47
C ARG A 112 12.61 9.19 -21.17
N TYR A 113 12.28 7.91 -21.23
CA TYR A 113 13.09 6.87 -21.87
C TYR A 113 12.24 6.18 -22.93
N SER A 114 12.76 6.09 -24.17
CA SER A 114 11.99 5.54 -25.31
C SER A 114 11.62 4.07 -25.15
N GLU A 115 12.34 3.35 -24.29
CA GLU A 115 12.15 1.93 -24.00
C GLU A 115 12.29 1.71 -22.49
N PHE A 116 11.52 0.78 -21.95
CA PHE A 116 11.51 0.39 -20.56
C PHE A 116 10.95 -1.03 -20.43
N ALA A 117 11.75 -1.93 -19.89
CA ALA A 117 11.30 -3.26 -19.54
C ALA A 117 12.06 -3.81 -18.33
N LEU A 118 11.40 -4.72 -17.64
CA LEU A 118 12.01 -5.51 -16.57
C LEU A 118 12.27 -6.94 -17.03
N GLY A 119 13.28 -7.57 -16.45
CA GLY A 119 13.46 -9.02 -16.45
C GLY A 119 12.40 -9.73 -15.60
N ASN A 120 12.37 -11.05 -15.66
CA ASN A 120 11.48 -11.86 -14.83
C ASN A 120 12.01 -12.01 -13.38
N GLU A 121 11.24 -12.68 -12.52
CA GLU A 121 11.63 -12.88 -11.12
C GLU A 121 12.96 -13.65 -10.92
N ARG A 122 13.31 -14.59 -11.81
CA ARG A 122 14.61 -15.31 -11.76
C ARG A 122 15.77 -14.38 -12.06
N GLU A 123 15.52 -13.37 -12.88
CA GLU A 123 16.44 -12.27 -13.19
C GLU A 123 16.33 -11.14 -12.16
N LYS A 124 15.58 -11.35 -11.08
CA LYS A 124 15.38 -10.39 -9.98
C LYS A 124 14.82 -9.05 -10.47
N TYR A 125 13.93 -9.11 -11.47
CA TYR A 125 13.29 -7.94 -12.08
C TYR A 125 14.29 -6.87 -12.51
N ALA A 126 15.45 -7.29 -13.05
CA ALA A 126 16.47 -6.36 -13.51
C ALA A 126 15.89 -5.33 -14.48
N LEU A 127 16.40 -4.08 -14.44
CA LEU A 127 16.04 -3.03 -15.40
C LEU A 127 16.65 -3.39 -16.77
N SER A 128 16.00 -4.29 -17.50
CA SER A 128 16.57 -4.97 -18.66
C SER A 128 16.67 -4.05 -19.86
N GLU A 129 15.64 -3.23 -20.10
CA GLU A 129 15.63 -2.27 -21.19
C GLU A 129 15.44 -0.86 -20.63
N LEU A 130 16.27 0.06 -21.12
CA LEU A 130 16.16 1.49 -20.90
C LEU A 130 16.64 2.19 -22.18
N GLY A 131 15.69 2.84 -22.86
CA GLY A 131 15.90 3.43 -24.18
C GLY A 131 16.58 4.79 -24.13
N THR A 132 16.50 5.52 -25.23
CA THR A 132 17.10 6.85 -25.34
C THR A 132 16.45 7.83 -24.37
N TYR A 133 17.26 8.50 -23.56
CA TYR A 133 16.84 9.55 -22.67
C TYR A 133 16.41 10.83 -23.41
N SER A 134 15.37 11.48 -22.88
CA SER A 134 15.00 12.86 -23.17
C SER A 134 14.37 13.48 -21.93
N GLY A 135 14.58 14.78 -21.69
CA GLY A 135 13.96 15.46 -20.56
C GLY A 135 14.75 16.64 -20.03
N THR A 136 14.32 17.11 -18.87
CA THR A 136 14.89 18.27 -18.16
C THR A 136 15.55 17.90 -16.84
N ALA A 137 15.36 16.65 -16.38
CA ALA A 137 15.84 16.21 -15.07
C ALA A 137 17.32 15.79 -15.03
N GLY A 138 17.97 15.62 -16.19
CA GLY A 138 19.22 14.85 -16.32
C GLY A 138 18.96 13.34 -16.34
N ASP A 139 19.89 12.57 -16.89
CA ASP A 139 19.78 11.11 -17.00
C ASP A 139 20.55 10.41 -15.87
N TYR A 140 19.83 10.07 -14.81
CA TYR A 140 20.39 9.36 -13.66
C TYR A 140 19.88 7.94 -13.51
N LEU A 141 18.93 7.52 -14.35
CA LEU A 141 18.46 6.13 -14.37
C LEU A 141 19.36 5.24 -15.23
N GLU A 142 20.10 5.78 -16.21
CA GLU A 142 21.05 5.01 -17.02
C GLU A 142 22.11 4.28 -16.17
N TYR A 143 22.53 4.87 -15.05
CA TYR A 143 23.45 4.22 -14.11
C TYR A 143 22.90 2.88 -13.55
N HIS A 144 21.58 2.75 -13.49
CA HIS A 144 20.86 1.60 -12.96
C HIS A 144 20.48 0.57 -14.04
N LYS A 145 20.76 0.84 -15.32
CA LYS A 145 20.45 -0.06 -16.43
C LYS A 145 21.16 -1.40 -16.24
N GLY A 146 20.40 -2.49 -16.38
CA GLY A 146 20.85 -3.87 -16.21
C GLY A 146 21.00 -4.32 -14.76
N MET A 147 20.79 -3.45 -13.78
CA MET A 147 20.89 -3.80 -12.36
C MET A 147 19.64 -4.54 -11.91
N LYS A 148 19.82 -5.45 -10.95
CA LYS A 148 18.73 -6.21 -10.31
C LYS A 148 18.02 -5.35 -9.27
N PHE A 149 16.77 -5.67 -8.98
CA PHE A 149 16.04 -4.98 -7.92
C PHE A 149 16.50 -5.50 -6.54
N THR A 150 16.72 -4.58 -5.61
CA THR A 150 17.21 -4.87 -4.25
C THR A 150 16.24 -4.31 -3.21
N THR A 151 15.95 -5.11 -2.19
CA THR A 151 15.20 -4.74 -0.98
C THR A 151 16.01 -5.09 0.26
N SER A 152 15.64 -4.56 1.43
CA SER A 152 16.39 -4.83 2.66
C SER A 152 16.52 -6.32 3.00
N ASP A 153 15.52 -7.13 2.64
CA ASP A 153 15.49 -8.57 2.89
C ASP A 153 15.97 -9.42 1.69
N ASN A 154 16.36 -8.81 0.57
CA ASN A 154 16.85 -9.51 -0.61
C ASN A 154 17.87 -8.63 -1.35
N ASP A 155 19.11 -8.76 -0.93
CA ASP A 155 20.27 -8.08 -1.51
C ASP A 155 20.61 -8.65 -2.89
N ASN A 156 20.62 -7.79 -3.90
CA ASN A 156 20.96 -8.12 -5.28
C ASN A 156 21.76 -7.00 -5.97
N ASP A 157 22.27 -6.04 -5.20
CA ASP A 157 23.07 -4.95 -5.76
C ASP A 157 24.51 -5.42 -6.01
N VAL A 158 25.39 -4.48 -6.38
CA VAL A 158 26.78 -4.78 -6.76
C VAL A 158 27.74 -4.39 -5.64
N ASP A 159 27.25 -3.79 -4.55
CA ASP A 159 28.08 -3.46 -3.40
C ASP A 159 28.52 -4.78 -2.73
N ASP A 160 29.82 -4.96 -2.55
CA ASP A 160 30.39 -6.20 -1.97
C ASP A 160 30.39 -6.17 -0.42
N GLY A 161 30.00 -5.05 0.20
CA GLY A 161 30.14 -4.80 1.63
C GLY A 161 28.82 -4.72 2.39
N ASP A 162 27.86 -3.96 1.89
CA ASP A 162 26.59 -3.65 2.58
C ASP A 162 25.39 -3.64 1.61
N ASN A 163 24.18 -3.91 2.12
CA ASN A 163 22.96 -3.85 1.33
C ASN A 163 22.52 -2.39 1.14
N CYS A 164 22.53 -1.89 -0.10
CA CYS A 164 22.14 -0.52 -0.41
C CYS A 164 20.70 -0.19 0.03
N ALA A 165 19.79 -1.16 -0.03
CA ALA A 165 18.40 -0.98 0.41
C ALA A 165 18.29 -0.77 1.92
N GLU A 166 19.19 -1.35 2.72
CA GLU A 166 19.25 -1.11 4.17
C GLU A 166 19.87 0.25 4.48
N ILE A 167 20.96 0.62 3.80
CA ILE A 167 21.64 1.91 4.03
C ILE A 167 20.73 3.09 3.71
N TYR A 168 20.05 3.03 2.56
CA TYR A 168 19.28 4.17 2.02
C TYR A 168 17.76 4.03 2.22
N ASN A 169 17.33 3.11 3.09
CA ASN A 169 15.94 2.91 3.50
C ASN A 169 14.93 2.93 2.33
N GLY A 170 15.15 2.07 1.34
CA GLY A 170 14.15 1.84 0.31
C GLY A 170 14.53 0.71 -0.64
N ALA A 171 14.02 0.74 -1.86
CA ALA A 171 14.22 -0.36 -2.79
C ALA A 171 14.31 0.12 -4.23
N TRP A 172 15.33 -0.36 -4.94
CA TRP A 172 15.63 0.12 -6.27
C TRP A 172 16.45 -0.89 -7.06
N TRP A 173 16.70 -0.55 -8.32
CA TRP A 173 17.75 -1.19 -9.12
C TRP A 173 19.13 -0.70 -8.70
N PHE A 174 19.48 -0.87 -7.42
CA PHE A 174 20.75 -0.39 -6.86
C PHE A 174 21.97 -1.03 -7.56
N LYS A 175 23.05 -0.26 -7.64
CA LYS A 175 24.36 -0.70 -8.12
C LYS A 175 25.37 -0.59 -6.97
N ASP A 176 26.02 0.56 -6.83
CA ASP A 176 26.98 0.88 -5.75
C ASP A 176 26.95 2.40 -5.47
N CYS A 177 25.95 2.92 -4.75
CA CYS A 177 24.62 2.32 -4.55
C CYS A 177 23.61 2.91 -5.53
N TYR A 178 23.53 4.25 -5.62
CA TYR A 178 22.60 4.88 -6.56
C TYR A 178 23.11 6.18 -7.18
N ARG A 179 22.56 6.47 -8.36
CA ARG A 179 22.47 7.83 -8.90
C ARG A 179 21.05 8.36 -8.86
N SER A 180 20.02 7.56 -8.64
CA SER A 180 18.67 8.03 -8.35
C SER A 180 17.93 6.95 -7.58
N HIS A 181 16.95 7.31 -6.76
CA HIS A 181 16.09 6.35 -6.11
C HIS A 181 14.80 7.04 -5.64
N LEU A 182 13.67 6.57 -6.16
CA LEU A 182 12.38 7.23 -5.95
C LEU A 182 11.50 6.56 -4.87
N ASN A 183 11.95 5.45 -4.30
CA ASN A 183 11.23 4.72 -3.25
C ASN A 183 11.85 4.96 -1.86
N GLY A 184 12.44 6.14 -1.66
CA GLY A 184 12.98 6.59 -0.38
C GLY A 184 11.93 7.31 0.46
N GLN A 185 12.37 7.84 1.60
CA GLN A 185 11.51 8.60 2.52
C GLN A 185 11.05 9.93 1.88
N HIS A 186 9.76 10.23 1.99
CA HIS A 186 9.23 11.54 1.64
C HIS A 186 9.67 12.58 2.68
N SER A 187 10.62 13.44 2.31
CA SER A 187 11.21 14.44 3.21
C SER A 187 11.86 15.58 2.42
N ASP A 188 11.84 16.79 2.98
CA ASP A 188 12.57 17.98 2.48
C ASP A 188 14.00 18.07 3.04
N SER A 189 14.52 16.98 3.59
CA SER A 189 15.90 16.92 4.07
C SER A 189 16.87 16.58 2.95
N ASP A 190 18.15 16.94 3.13
CA ASP A 190 19.25 16.39 2.32
C ASP A 190 19.66 14.98 2.77
N ASP A 191 18.72 14.21 3.32
CA ASP A 191 18.99 12.84 3.74
C ASP A 191 19.15 11.94 2.51
N THR A 192 20.18 11.12 2.49
CA THR A 192 20.44 10.16 1.40
C THR A 192 19.38 9.06 1.33
N ALA A 193 18.59 8.86 2.39
CA ALA A 193 17.43 7.99 2.41
C ALA A 193 16.16 8.61 1.81
N ALA A 194 16.16 9.92 1.51
CA ALA A 194 14.99 10.57 0.93
C ALA A 194 14.72 10.14 -0.52
N ILE A 195 13.57 10.53 -1.09
CA ILE A 195 13.30 10.42 -2.53
C ILE A 195 14.30 11.32 -3.27
N LYS A 196 15.23 10.72 -4.03
CA LYS A 196 16.40 11.44 -4.59
C LYS A 196 16.48 11.39 -6.12
N TRP A 197 16.78 12.55 -6.70
CA TRP A 197 17.24 12.72 -8.07
C TRP A 197 18.34 13.80 -8.08
N PRO A 198 19.63 13.48 -8.36
CA PRO A 198 20.83 14.18 -7.89
C PRO A 198 20.94 15.69 -8.07
N ASN A 199 20.15 16.27 -8.97
CA ASN A 199 20.06 17.72 -9.12
C ASN A 199 19.02 18.35 -8.16
N SER A 200 18.75 17.70 -7.03
CA SER A 200 17.93 18.23 -5.94
C SER A 200 18.80 18.38 -4.68
N GLU A 201 18.84 19.58 -4.12
CA GLU A 201 19.55 19.87 -2.85
C GLU A 201 18.90 19.16 -1.66
N SER A 202 17.64 18.75 -1.81
CA SER A 202 16.83 18.08 -0.79
C SER A 202 16.04 16.93 -1.43
N GLY A 203 15.32 16.16 -0.63
CA GLY A 203 14.39 15.15 -1.15
C GLY A 203 13.29 15.76 -2.03
N LEU A 204 12.68 14.93 -2.86
CA LEU A 204 11.60 15.35 -3.75
C LEU A 204 10.26 15.38 -2.99
N LYS A 205 9.50 16.46 -3.18
CA LYS A 205 8.12 16.60 -2.70
C LYS A 205 7.15 15.67 -3.44
N PHE A 206 7.47 15.32 -4.67
CA PHE A 206 6.64 14.49 -5.53
C PHE A 206 7.49 13.73 -6.54
N ALA A 207 7.15 12.47 -6.76
CA ALA A 207 7.66 11.67 -7.88
C ALA A 207 6.55 10.75 -8.40
N ARG A 208 6.47 10.58 -9.72
CA ARG A 208 5.65 9.53 -10.35
C ARG A 208 6.42 8.87 -11.48
N MET A 209 6.28 7.55 -11.59
CA MET A 209 6.74 6.76 -12.74
C MET A 209 5.52 6.24 -13.50
N MET A 210 5.52 6.42 -14.81
CA MET A 210 4.42 6.01 -15.68
C MET A 210 5.00 5.30 -16.90
N ILE A 211 4.32 4.25 -17.35
CA ILE A 211 4.69 3.54 -18.57
C ILE A 211 3.57 3.66 -19.61
N ARG A 212 3.96 3.77 -20.88
CA ARG A 212 3.01 3.84 -22.00
C ARG A 212 3.52 2.96 -23.14
N LYS A 213 2.63 2.18 -23.75
CA LYS A 213 2.94 1.43 -24.96
C LYS A 213 3.14 2.38 -26.14
N VAL A 214 4.21 2.17 -26.90
CA VAL A 214 4.58 2.94 -28.10
C VAL A 214 3.93 2.35 -29.34
#